data_AF-A0A698XNA0-F1
#
_entry.id   AF-A0A698XNA0-F1
#
_cell.length_a   1.000
_cell.length_b   1.000
_cell.length_c   1.000
_cell.angle_alpha   90.00
_cell.angle_beta   90.00
_cell.angle_gamma   90.00
#
_symmetry.space_group_name_H-M   'P 1'
#
loop_
_entity.id
_entity.type
_entity.pdbx_description
1 polymer ?
#
loop_
_entity_poly.entity_id
_entity_poly.type
_entity_poly.pdbx_seq_one_letter_code
_entity_poly.pdbx_strand_id
1 'polypeptide(L)'
;MVSNSSLWADVAHQINLATHSSPDDPESLSDLTVCNIDILDHQEPQMNYQGCTAINPGDDNTVRDILIEDIRVENSRLGQLVNMRVMCNDKYNTAPGHLILNMPIRDMIYNGDHSNPSLILG
;
A
#
# COMPACT_ATOMS: atom_id res chain seq x y z
N MET A 1 -14.96 -2.53 4.26
CA MET A 1 -14.56 -3.72 3.47
C MET A 1 -14.55 -3.34 2.00
N VAL A 2 -13.51 -3.78 1.28
CA VAL A 2 -13.38 -3.65 -0.18
C VAL A 2 -13.16 -5.06 -0.74
N SER A 3 -13.90 -5.47 -1.76
CA SER A 3 -13.78 -6.83 -2.28
C SER A 3 -14.27 -7.04 -3.69
N ASN A 4 -13.89 -8.18 -4.29
CA ASN A 4 -14.40 -8.70 -5.59
C ASN A 4 -14.19 -7.70 -6.73
N SER A 5 -12.94 -7.23 -6.90
CA SER A 5 -12.62 -6.16 -7.84
C SER A 5 -11.37 -6.47 -8.62
N SER A 6 -11.32 -5.98 -9.86
CA SER A 6 -10.12 -5.95 -10.69
C SER A 6 -9.62 -4.52 -10.83
N LEU A 7 -8.34 -4.31 -10.59
CA LEU A 7 -7.70 -3.01 -10.55
C LEU A 7 -6.60 -2.95 -11.61
N TRP A 8 -6.61 -1.88 -12.39
CA TRP A 8 -5.56 -1.58 -13.37
C TRP A 8 -5.11 -0.15 -13.13
N ALA A 9 -3.85 0.03 -12.74
CA ALA A 9 -3.28 1.34 -12.49
C ALA A 9 -2.09 1.54 -13.43
N ASP A 10 -2.05 2.70 -14.09
CA ASP A 10 -0.87 3.14 -14.83
C ASP A 10 0.13 3.74 -13.82
N VAL A 11 0.20 5.07 -13.72
CA VAL A 11 0.98 5.77 -12.69
C VAL A 11 0.09 6.02 -11.47
N ALA A 12 -0.13 4.98 -10.67
CA ALA A 12 -0.81 5.03 -9.36
C ALA A 12 -0.62 3.71 -8.59
N HIS A 13 -1.19 3.65 -7.38
CA HIS A 13 -1.29 2.43 -6.59
C HIS A 13 -2.70 1.86 -6.63
N GLN A 14 -2.81 0.54 -6.67
CA GLN A 14 -4.07 -0.20 -6.64
C GLN A 14 -4.63 -0.21 -5.22
N ILE A 15 -3.76 -0.39 -4.22
CA ILE A 15 -4.09 -0.25 -2.80
C ILE A 15 -3.11 0.77 -2.21
N ASN A 16 -3.62 1.93 -1.79
CA ASN A 16 -2.85 2.98 -1.09
C ASN A 16 -3.53 3.32 0.23
N LEU A 17 -2.80 3.19 1.35
CA LEU A 17 -3.33 3.47 2.69
C LEU A 17 -2.51 4.57 3.39
N ALA A 18 -3.23 5.60 3.86
CA ALA A 18 -2.81 6.63 4.83
C ALA A 18 -1.62 7.54 4.44
N THR A 19 -1.30 7.66 3.15
CA THR A 19 -0.15 8.45 2.65
C THR A 19 -0.06 9.89 3.20
N HIS A 20 -1.19 10.58 3.37
CA HIS A 20 -1.26 11.96 3.83
C HIS A 20 -2.47 12.21 4.75
N SER A 21 -2.40 13.25 5.57
CA SER A 21 -3.52 13.85 6.32
C SER A 21 -3.14 15.27 6.75
N SER A 22 -3.77 15.82 7.79
CA SER A 22 -3.33 17.04 8.45
C SER A 22 -2.60 16.67 9.75
N PRO A 23 -1.35 17.08 9.99
CA PRO A 23 -0.66 16.78 11.26
C PRO A 23 -1.37 17.38 12.48
N ASP A 24 -2.06 18.49 12.31
CA ASP A 24 -2.86 19.11 13.37
C ASP A 24 -4.15 18.32 13.69
N ASP A 25 -4.54 17.39 12.79
CA ASP A 25 -5.73 16.54 12.91
C ASP A 25 -5.45 15.16 12.27
N PRO A 26 -4.57 14.35 12.91
CA PRO A 26 -4.09 13.10 12.32
C PRO A 26 -5.20 12.06 12.25
N GLU A 27 -5.19 11.27 11.17
CA GLU A 27 -6.20 10.23 10.93
C GLU A 27 -5.74 8.87 11.48
N SER A 28 -6.70 8.10 12.00
CA SER A 28 -6.51 6.70 12.35
C SER A 28 -7.32 5.82 11.42
N LEU A 29 -6.65 5.15 10.47
CA LEU A 29 -7.26 4.12 9.64
C LEU A 29 -7.28 2.78 10.40
N SER A 30 -8.46 2.27 10.72
CA SER A 30 -8.63 0.95 11.33
C SER A 30 -9.80 0.14 10.77
N ASP A 31 -9.81 -1.15 11.12
CA ASP A 31 -10.95 -2.07 10.89
C ASP A 31 -11.31 -2.23 9.39
N LEU A 32 -10.27 -2.31 8.55
CA LEU A 32 -10.41 -2.47 7.10
C LEU A 32 -10.07 -3.90 6.66
N THR A 33 -10.93 -4.49 5.84
CA THR A 33 -10.61 -5.70 5.08
C THR A 33 -10.61 -5.39 3.59
N VAL A 34 -9.54 -5.77 2.91
CA VAL A 34 -9.40 -5.79 1.45
C VAL A 34 -9.23 -7.24 1.02
N CYS A 35 -10.17 -7.78 0.25
CA CYS A 35 -10.12 -9.19 -0.14
C CYS A 35 -10.60 -9.50 -1.56
N ASN A 36 -10.09 -10.60 -2.13
CA ASN A 36 -10.45 -11.04 -3.48
C ASN A 36 -10.26 -9.93 -4.53
N ILE A 37 -9.03 -9.45 -4.65
CA ILE A 37 -8.64 -8.39 -5.57
C ILE A 37 -7.71 -8.95 -6.64
N ASP A 38 -7.95 -8.55 -7.89
CA ASP A 38 -7.11 -8.88 -9.03
C ASP A 38 -6.40 -7.61 -9.54
N ILE A 39 -5.08 -7.57 -9.44
CA ILE A 39 -4.25 -6.45 -9.89
C ILE A 39 -3.71 -6.83 -11.27
N LEU A 40 -4.26 -6.19 -12.29
CA LEU A 40 -4.04 -6.55 -13.70
C LEU A 40 -2.74 -5.99 -14.28
N ASP A 41 -2.23 -4.90 -13.71
CA ASP A 41 -0.97 -4.25 -14.10
C ASP A 41 -0.57 -3.21 -13.04
N HIS A 42 0.72 -2.85 -13.01
CA HIS A 42 1.30 -1.86 -12.11
C HIS A 42 2.51 -1.15 -12.75
N GLN A 43 2.56 0.18 -12.67
CA GLN A 43 3.69 0.98 -13.16
C GLN A 43 3.99 2.21 -12.27
N GLU A 44 4.37 1.98 -11.01
CA GLU A 44 4.73 3.06 -10.08
C GLU A 44 6.24 3.37 -10.12
N PRO A 45 6.68 4.53 -10.66
CA PRO A 45 8.10 4.88 -10.71
C PRO A 45 8.67 5.37 -9.38
N GLN A 46 7.84 5.80 -8.43
CA GLN A 46 8.30 6.38 -7.17
C GLN A 46 8.69 5.31 -6.18
N MET A 47 10.00 5.07 -6.05
CA MET A 47 10.58 4.08 -5.13
C MET A 47 10.06 4.19 -3.68
N ASN A 48 9.65 5.39 -3.28
CA ASN A 48 9.09 5.64 -1.94
C ASN A 48 7.68 5.04 -1.73
N TYR A 49 6.95 4.73 -2.79
CA TYR A 49 5.58 4.20 -2.73
C TYR A 49 5.35 3.06 -3.73
N GLN A 50 6.41 2.38 -4.17
CA GLN A 50 6.40 1.55 -5.38
C GLN A 50 5.56 0.25 -5.27
N GLY A 51 4.90 0.01 -4.14
CA GLY A 51 4.02 -1.14 -3.95
C GLY A 51 2.72 -1.01 -4.74
N CYS A 52 2.27 -2.12 -5.35
CA CYS A 52 0.88 -2.23 -5.78
C CYS A 52 -0.06 -2.27 -4.55
N THR A 53 0.49 -2.75 -3.42
CA THR A 53 0.01 -2.51 -2.06
C THR A 53 0.99 -1.57 -1.34
N ALA A 54 0.66 -0.28 -1.30
CA ALA A 54 1.42 0.79 -0.65
C ALA A 54 0.80 1.17 0.69
N ILE A 55 1.55 0.99 1.77
CA ILE A 55 1.14 1.23 3.17
C ILE A 55 2.18 2.16 3.77
N ASN A 56 1.96 3.46 3.59
CA ASN A 56 2.98 4.47 3.83
C ASN A 56 2.44 5.64 4.65
N PRO A 57 2.02 5.43 5.91
CA PRO A 57 1.47 6.50 6.72
C PRO A 57 2.42 7.69 6.85
N GLY A 58 1.88 8.87 6.57
CA GLY A 58 2.46 10.18 6.83
C GLY A 58 1.60 11.00 7.79
N ASP A 59 2.03 12.21 8.13
CA ASP A 59 1.26 13.21 8.89
C ASP A 59 0.68 12.67 10.20
N ASP A 60 1.51 11.97 11.00
CA ASP A 60 1.12 11.33 12.26
C ASP A 60 -0.04 10.32 12.15
N ASN A 61 -0.35 9.84 10.94
CA ASN A 61 -1.39 8.85 10.75
C ASN A 61 -1.05 7.51 11.42
N THR A 62 -2.08 6.89 11.98
CA THR A 62 -2.02 5.52 12.48
C THR A 62 -2.77 4.58 11.53
N VAL A 63 -2.14 3.48 11.16
CA VAL A 63 -2.76 2.40 10.39
C VAL A 63 -2.75 1.15 11.24
N ARG A 64 -3.93 0.61 11.57
CA ARG A 64 -4.01 -0.58 12.41
C ARG A 64 -5.16 -1.51 12.07
N ASP A 65 -5.02 -2.78 12.41
CA ASP A 65 -6.12 -3.76 12.34
C ASP A 65 -6.70 -3.86 10.91
N ILE A 66 -5.81 -4.03 9.93
CA ILE A 66 -6.17 -4.14 8.50
C ILE A 66 -5.79 -5.51 7.96
N LEU A 67 -6.77 -6.20 7.38
CA LEU A 67 -6.56 -7.48 6.69
C LEU A 67 -6.51 -7.27 5.18
N ILE A 68 -5.41 -7.68 4.56
CA ILE A 68 -5.28 -7.78 3.10
C ILE A 68 -5.12 -9.25 2.74
N GLU A 69 -6.08 -9.81 2.00
CA GLU A 69 -6.09 -11.25 1.71
C GLU A 69 -6.62 -11.59 0.32
N ASP A 70 -6.24 -12.77 -0.20
CA ASP A 70 -6.69 -13.24 -1.53
C ASP A 70 -6.46 -12.18 -2.62
N ILE A 71 -5.18 -11.81 -2.79
CA ILE A 71 -4.75 -10.83 -3.78
C ILE A 71 -4.02 -11.56 -4.89
N ARG A 72 -4.49 -11.40 -6.13
CA ARG A 72 -3.82 -11.90 -7.33
C ARG A 72 -3.18 -10.72 -8.03
N VAL A 73 -1.89 -10.84 -8.34
CA VAL A 73 -1.13 -9.79 -9.03
C VAL A 73 -0.60 -10.38 -10.31
N GLU A 74 -1.06 -9.86 -11.44
CA GLU A 74 -0.56 -10.20 -12.77
C GLU A 74 0.80 -9.55 -13.02
N ASN A 75 1.42 -9.88 -14.16
CA ASN A 75 2.73 -9.34 -14.48
C ASN A 75 2.69 -7.79 -14.52
N SER A 76 3.71 -7.17 -13.96
CA SER A 76 3.76 -5.72 -13.74
C SER A 76 4.86 -5.11 -14.61
N ARG A 77 4.61 -3.92 -15.17
CA ARG A 77 5.62 -3.19 -15.95
C ARG A 77 6.74 -2.64 -15.07
N LEU A 78 6.40 -2.13 -13.89
CA LEU A 78 7.36 -1.58 -12.93
C LEU A 78 6.73 -1.50 -11.54
N GLY A 79 7.28 -2.22 -10.58
CA GLY A 79 7.02 -1.93 -9.19
C GLY A 79 7.25 -3.08 -8.23
N GLN A 80 6.71 -2.97 -7.02
CA GLN A 80 6.83 -3.92 -5.93
C GLN A 80 5.44 -4.48 -5.60
N LEU A 81 5.37 -5.66 -4.99
CA LEU A 81 4.07 -6.16 -4.49
C LEU A 81 3.65 -5.38 -3.24
N VAL A 82 4.56 -5.29 -2.28
CA VAL A 82 4.34 -4.59 -1.01
C VAL A 82 5.39 -3.51 -0.82
N ASN A 83 4.94 -2.30 -0.50
CA ASN A 83 5.78 -1.25 0.06
C ASN A 83 5.16 -0.78 1.38
N MET A 84 5.80 -1.09 2.50
CA MET A 84 5.31 -0.78 3.83
C MET A 84 6.38 -0.06 4.63
N ARG A 85 6.08 1.15 5.11
CA ARG A 85 6.97 1.93 6.00
C ARG A 85 6.28 3.15 6.57
N VAL A 86 6.70 3.55 7.75
CA VAL A 86 6.51 4.92 8.23
C VAL A 86 7.59 5.79 7.59
N MET A 87 7.21 6.88 6.93
CA MET A 87 8.18 7.83 6.39
C MET A 87 7.63 9.23 6.22
N CYS A 88 8.52 10.22 6.25
CA CYS A 88 8.24 11.58 5.81
C CYS A 88 8.76 11.77 4.38
N ASN A 89 7.92 12.30 3.50
CA ASN A 89 8.24 12.72 2.16
C ASN A 89 7.61 14.09 1.94
N ASP A 90 8.44 15.13 1.95
CA ASP A 90 8.05 16.54 1.86
C ASP A 90 7.21 16.90 0.63
N LYS A 91 7.14 16.01 -0.37
CA LYS A 91 6.22 16.14 -1.52
C LYS A 91 4.75 15.87 -1.16
N TYR A 92 4.49 14.99 -0.17
CA TYR A 92 3.17 14.46 0.12
C TYR A 92 2.71 14.67 1.56
N ASN A 93 3.63 14.74 2.51
CA ASN A 93 3.34 14.90 3.92
C ASN A 93 4.37 15.83 4.56
N THR A 94 4.04 16.29 5.75
CA THR A 94 4.80 17.29 6.54
C THR A 94 5.39 16.70 7.81
N ALA A 95 4.97 15.48 8.18
CA ALA A 95 5.53 14.68 9.26
C ALA A 95 5.52 13.18 8.87
N PRO A 96 6.35 12.33 9.50
CA PRO A 96 6.21 10.88 9.37
C PRO A 96 4.88 10.40 9.97
N GLY A 97 4.40 9.23 9.56
CA GLY A 97 3.27 8.59 10.23
C GLY A 97 3.60 8.15 11.67
N HIS A 98 2.56 7.85 12.44
CA HIS A 98 2.71 7.45 13.84
C HIS A 98 2.97 5.96 14.00
N LEU A 99 2.17 5.11 13.34
CA LEU A 99 2.17 3.67 13.61
C LEU A 99 1.61 2.83 12.46
N ILE A 100 2.21 1.66 12.25
CA ILE A 100 1.62 0.52 11.53
C ILE A 100 1.51 -0.64 12.51
N LEU A 101 0.30 -1.16 12.76
CA LEU A 101 0.07 -2.23 13.74
C LEU A 101 -0.94 -3.26 13.26
N ASN A 102 -0.69 -4.56 13.49
CA ASN A 102 -1.65 -5.62 13.18
C ASN A 102 -2.20 -5.56 11.73
N MET A 103 -1.29 -5.69 10.76
CA MET A 103 -1.62 -5.67 9.32
C MET A 103 -1.25 -6.99 8.64
N PRO A 104 -2.03 -8.08 8.84
CA PRO A 104 -1.81 -9.32 8.11
C PRO A 104 -2.02 -9.13 6.59
N ILE A 105 -1.01 -9.57 5.82
CA ILE A 105 -1.10 -9.78 4.38
C ILE A 105 -0.97 -11.30 4.16
N ARG A 106 -2.01 -11.95 3.63
CA ARG A 106 -2.04 -13.40 3.42
C ARG A 106 -2.57 -13.77 2.04
N ASP A 107 -2.15 -14.91 1.53
CA ASP A 107 -2.64 -15.45 0.25
C ASP A 107 -2.52 -14.46 -0.93
N MET A 108 -1.42 -13.69 -0.96
CA MET A 108 -1.04 -12.87 -2.10
C MET A 108 -0.22 -13.70 -3.09
N ILE A 109 -0.72 -13.84 -4.31
CA ILE A 109 -0.10 -14.62 -5.38
C ILE A 109 0.35 -13.67 -6.49
N TYR A 110 1.60 -13.81 -6.92
CA TYR A 110 2.15 -13.05 -8.04
C TYR A 110 2.39 -13.97 -9.24
N ASN A 111 1.73 -13.65 -10.36
CA ASN A 111 1.80 -14.35 -11.64
C ASN A 111 2.67 -13.56 -12.64
N GLY A 112 3.89 -13.22 -12.25
CA GLY A 112 4.82 -12.49 -13.12
C GLY A 112 6.29 -12.70 -12.77
N ASP A 113 7.16 -11.97 -13.44
CA ASP A 113 8.61 -12.12 -13.40
C ASP A 113 9.39 -10.79 -13.38
N HIS A 114 8.70 -9.64 -13.34
CA HIS A 114 9.29 -8.30 -13.42
C HIS A 114 9.12 -7.45 -12.14
N SER A 115 8.64 -8.02 -11.04
CA SER A 115 8.51 -7.27 -9.78
C SER A 115 9.87 -7.03 -9.12
N ASN A 116 10.05 -5.79 -8.64
CA ASN A 116 11.12 -5.44 -7.73
C ASN A 116 10.86 -6.08 -6.35
N PRO A 117 11.91 -6.27 -5.54
CA PRO A 117 11.76 -6.76 -4.17
C PRO A 117 10.77 -5.90 -3.37
N SER A 118 9.85 -6.56 -2.68
CA SER A 118 8.96 -5.88 -1.73
C SER A 118 9.79 -5.29 -0.58
N LEU A 119 9.38 -4.11 -0.11
CA LEU A 119 10.08 -3.38 0.95
C LEU A 119 9.19 -3.25 2.18
N ILE A 120 9.71 -3.67 3.32
CA ILE A 120 9.15 -3.42 4.65
C ILE A 120 10.25 -2.77 5.46
N LEU A 121 10.10 -1.48 5.76
CA LEU A 121 11.13 -0.64 6.40
C LEU A 121 10.52 0.06 7.62
N GLY A 122 11.35 0.37 8.63
CA GLY A 122 10.95 1.08 9.85
C GLY A 122 12.06 1.95 10.39
#